data_AF-A0AA40F4V9-F1
#
_entry.id   AF-A0AA40F4V9-F1
#
_cell.length_a   1.000
_cell.length_b   1.000
_cell.length_c   1.000
_cell.angle_alpha   90.00
_cell.angle_beta   90.00
_cell.angle_gamma   90.00
#
_symmetry.space_group_name_H-M   'P 1'
#
loop_
_entity.id
_entity.type
_entity.pdbx_description
1 polymer ?
#
loop_
_entity_poly.entity_id
_entity_poly.type
_entity_poly.pdbx_seq_one_letter_code
_entity_poly.pdbx_strand_id
1 'polypeptide(L)'
;WGINIALCNEYCSRQRFPMVFNYQHFLGRVTNYLLPWLALTAQLPYEAGSVMPNVMSFSMAVGSPMLITFSLMMTIHNRRWLERKYKRFNRHYKYGPFITRLVGVRSFLEAAQQVPIRMSRGNGWLASLILLPGNDLWWTRLDGHIRAVRRGLTLSLVAQISVAVTAWILTIIGSFGSALGNHAEGLVLASSTLWTWLVPIILGWITVGTQSKSDGLESALMGAEAYLALEPNGNQPAPQPNVNGPAPQQNGNNQPLQAAQQSFKVVSPQDPHDLDVFGFSIFGDEIQQGPVYNYARMFTWRVTAQRLFSYFERAADNVQSHRDMLQAQIHEDQMNHGFQGGIPLNQLHNLQLDLQSLELSEYPTEDEVGPDLWFHLISAFFMAVFVQWGTAGAAIVIAYLTDAKGLGCRSGSYLLYGVLSTIAFGLFFLSAVASRGAVLRGPTPSNERRSLAFQLLRAAAVVARLGGRVVAVANAAWIVLSSLWELVGFFDNCWCEGTQLSWGDRAWVALFKNTIELKDYATASWAGGVFMTSFVMAASYGVFWL
;
A
#
# COMPACT_ATOMS: atom_id res chain seq x y z
N TRP A 1 -16.61 -19.36 -44.05
CA TRP A 1 -17.30 -20.16 -43.02
C TRP A 1 -18.13 -19.29 -42.07
N GLY A 2 -18.84 -18.31 -42.61
CA GLY A 2 -19.57 -17.34 -41.80
C GLY A 2 -20.35 -16.36 -42.66
N ILE A 3 -21.18 -15.55 -42.01
CA ILE A 3 -22.00 -14.52 -42.66
C ILE A 3 -21.48 -13.13 -42.32
N ASN A 4 -21.67 -12.17 -43.21
CA ASN A 4 -21.34 -10.79 -42.92
C ASN A 4 -22.27 -10.22 -41.84
N ILE A 5 -21.81 -9.14 -41.20
CA ILE A 5 -22.55 -8.48 -40.13
C ILE A 5 -23.93 -7.96 -40.58
N ALA A 6 -24.03 -7.50 -41.83
CA ALA A 6 -25.28 -7.01 -42.40
C ALA A 6 -26.35 -8.10 -42.45
N LEU A 7 -26.00 -9.29 -42.95
CA LEU A 7 -26.88 -10.45 -43.00
C LEU A 7 -27.20 -10.96 -41.59
N CYS A 8 -26.22 -10.95 -40.68
CA CYS A 8 -26.48 -11.32 -39.29
C CYS A 8 -27.51 -10.38 -38.64
N ASN A 9 -27.38 -9.06 -38.82
CA ASN A 9 -28.36 -8.11 -38.30
C ASN A 9 -29.72 -8.24 -39.00
N GLU A 10 -29.75 -8.53 -40.29
CA GLU A 10 -31.01 -8.74 -41.01
C GLU A 10 -31.79 -9.91 -40.42
N TYR A 11 -31.16 -11.08 -40.22
CA TYR A 11 -31.85 -12.30 -39.82
C TYR A 11 -31.85 -12.54 -38.31
N CYS A 12 -30.79 -12.17 -37.60
CA CYS A 12 -30.53 -12.47 -36.19
C CYS A 12 -30.52 -11.22 -35.29
N SER A 13 -31.04 -10.08 -35.74
CA SER A 13 -31.18 -8.90 -34.87
C SER A 13 -32.07 -9.19 -33.66
N ARG A 14 -31.84 -8.42 -32.59
CA ARG A 14 -32.66 -8.46 -31.36
C ARG A 14 -34.15 -8.24 -31.58
N GLN A 15 -34.55 -7.63 -32.71
CA GLN A 15 -35.94 -7.44 -33.07
C GLN A 15 -36.61 -8.75 -33.53
N ARG A 16 -35.85 -9.63 -34.21
CA ARG A 16 -36.35 -10.93 -34.70
C ARG A 16 -36.12 -12.06 -33.71
N PHE A 17 -34.99 -12.02 -33.00
CA PHE A 17 -34.65 -12.98 -31.95
C PHE A 17 -34.40 -12.20 -30.64
N PRO A 18 -35.46 -11.92 -29.87
CA PRO A 18 -35.31 -11.24 -28.59
C PRO A 18 -34.49 -12.12 -27.65
N MET A 19 -33.65 -11.46 -26.86
CA MET A 19 -32.78 -12.10 -25.90
C MET A 19 -33.62 -12.80 -24.82
N VAL A 20 -33.55 -14.13 -24.77
CA VAL A 20 -34.27 -14.93 -23.76
C VAL A 20 -33.38 -15.06 -22.52
N PHE A 21 -33.73 -14.33 -21.47
CA PHE A 21 -33.02 -14.44 -20.20
C PHE A 21 -33.34 -15.78 -19.52
N ASN A 22 -32.32 -16.63 -19.37
CA ASN A 22 -32.43 -17.88 -18.62
C ASN A 22 -31.93 -17.66 -17.19
N TYR A 23 -32.87 -17.52 -16.24
CA TYR A 23 -32.56 -17.28 -14.84
C TYR A 23 -31.72 -18.41 -14.21
N GLN A 24 -31.98 -19.67 -14.56
CA GLN A 24 -31.23 -20.82 -14.00
C GLN A 24 -29.77 -20.80 -14.44
N HIS A 25 -29.54 -20.49 -15.71
CA HIS A 25 -28.20 -20.37 -16.26
C HIS A 25 -27.46 -19.15 -15.71
N PHE A 26 -28.14 -18.00 -15.60
CA PHE A 26 -27.60 -16.81 -14.95
C PHE A 26 -27.20 -17.11 -13.49
N LEU A 27 -28.11 -17.69 -12.70
CA LEU A 27 -27.87 -17.98 -11.30
C LEU A 27 -26.69 -18.93 -11.14
N GLY A 28 -26.67 -20.04 -11.90
CA GLY A 28 -25.57 -21.01 -11.87
C GLY A 28 -24.23 -20.38 -12.22
N ARG A 29 -24.19 -19.47 -13.21
CA ARG A 29 -22.95 -18.78 -13.57
C ARG A 29 -22.51 -17.73 -12.54
N VAL A 30 -23.45 -16.97 -11.97
CA VAL A 30 -23.13 -15.99 -10.92
C VAL A 30 -22.56 -16.70 -9.68
N THR A 31 -23.22 -17.76 -9.20
CA THR A 31 -22.82 -18.45 -7.96
C THR A 31 -21.50 -19.18 -8.11
N ASN A 32 -21.25 -19.81 -9.27
CA ASN A 32 -20.08 -20.65 -9.46
C ASN A 32 -18.86 -19.87 -9.96
N TYR A 33 -19.07 -18.72 -10.62
CA TYR A 33 -17.97 -17.98 -11.25
C TYR A 33 -17.75 -16.60 -10.64
N LEU A 34 -18.75 -15.72 -10.62
CA LEU A 34 -18.54 -14.32 -10.21
C LEU A 34 -18.48 -14.15 -8.69
N LEU A 35 -19.38 -14.82 -7.97
CA LEU A 35 -19.55 -14.64 -6.52
C LEU A 35 -18.29 -14.98 -5.72
N PRO A 36 -17.52 -16.05 -6.01
CA PRO A 36 -16.27 -16.32 -5.31
C PRO A 36 -15.24 -15.18 -5.45
N TRP A 37 -15.13 -14.57 -6.64
CA TRP A 37 -14.22 -13.44 -6.86
C TRP A 37 -14.68 -12.17 -6.17
N LEU A 38 -15.99 -11.87 -6.21
CA LEU A 38 -16.55 -10.75 -5.45
C LEU A 38 -16.35 -10.93 -3.95
N ALA A 39 -16.53 -12.14 -3.42
CA ALA A 39 -16.25 -12.43 -2.01
C ALA A 39 -14.78 -12.18 -1.65
N LEU A 40 -13.84 -12.52 -2.54
CA LEU A 40 -12.41 -12.23 -2.33
C LEU A 40 -12.10 -10.73 -2.30
N THR A 41 -12.85 -9.88 -2.99
CA THR A 41 -12.63 -8.43 -2.89
C THR A 41 -12.78 -7.95 -1.44
N ALA A 42 -13.72 -8.51 -0.66
CA ALA A 42 -13.88 -8.18 0.75
C ALA A 42 -12.66 -8.51 1.63
N GLN A 43 -11.73 -9.35 1.14
CA GLN A 43 -10.49 -9.67 1.84
C GLN A 43 -9.37 -8.68 1.57
N LEU A 44 -9.49 -7.79 0.57
CA LEU A 44 -8.53 -6.73 0.36
C LEU A 44 -8.47 -5.81 1.59
N PRO A 45 -7.28 -5.28 1.93
CA PRO A 45 -7.14 -4.49 3.13
C PRO A 45 -7.49 -3.01 2.83
N TYR A 46 -8.60 -2.52 3.40
CA TYR A 46 -9.11 -1.17 3.13
C TYR A 46 -8.73 -0.14 4.19
N GLU A 47 -8.94 -0.48 5.47
CA GLU A 47 -8.47 0.17 6.71
C GLU A 47 -8.16 1.68 6.66
N ALA A 48 -9.10 2.46 6.10
CA ALA A 48 -8.96 3.90 5.89
C ALA A 48 -9.72 4.74 6.94
N GLY A 49 -10.00 4.19 8.12
CA GLY A 49 -10.58 4.94 9.25
C GLY A 49 -12.10 5.11 9.24
N SER A 50 -12.71 5.25 8.06
CA SER A 50 -14.15 5.50 7.94
C SER A 50 -14.75 4.87 6.67
N VAL A 51 -16.09 4.86 6.59
CA VAL A 51 -16.84 4.15 5.53
C VAL A 51 -16.49 4.68 4.14
N MET A 52 -16.51 6.01 3.92
CA MET A 52 -16.25 6.56 2.58
C MET A 52 -14.83 6.33 2.06
N PRO A 53 -13.77 6.61 2.85
CA PRO A 53 -12.41 6.24 2.48
C PRO A 53 -12.21 4.74 2.24
N ASN A 54 -12.95 3.87 2.95
CA ASN A 54 -12.93 2.42 2.68
C ASN A 54 -13.57 2.08 1.31
N VAL A 55 -14.71 2.69 0.96
CA VAL A 55 -15.34 2.51 -0.36
C VAL A 55 -14.44 3.06 -1.48
N MET A 56 -13.77 4.18 -1.22
CA MET A 56 -12.79 4.74 -2.16
C MET A 56 -11.58 3.81 -2.31
N SER A 57 -11.07 3.27 -1.20
CA SER A 57 -9.97 2.29 -1.18
C SER A 57 -10.34 1.01 -1.94
N PHE A 58 -11.57 0.52 -1.76
CA PHE A 58 -12.16 -0.55 -2.57
C PHE A 58 -12.11 -0.23 -4.06
N SER A 59 -12.61 0.94 -4.43
CA SER A 59 -12.70 1.36 -5.83
C SER A 59 -11.32 1.54 -6.45
N MET A 60 -10.34 2.04 -5.70
CA MET A 60 -8.95 2.16 -6.14
C MET A 60 -8.27 0.81 -6.32
N ALA A 61 -8.50 -0.13 -5.39
CA ALA A 61 -7.92 -1.46 -5.43
C ALA A 61 -8.48 -2.31 -6.58
N VAL A 62 -9.81 -2.37 -6.72
CA VAL A 62 -10.48 -3.14 -7.78
C VAL A 62 -10.37 -2.43 -9.13
N GLY A 63 -10.44 -1.10 -9.15
CA GLY A 63 -10.34 -0.31 -10.37
C GLY A 63 -8.92 -0.17 -10.93
N SER A 64 -7.89 -0.40 -10.11
CA SER A 64 -6.50 -0.44 -10.58
C SER A 64 -5.70 -1.53 -9.85
N PRO A 65 -5.75 -2.79 -10.34
CA PRO A 65 -4.87 -3.84 -9.85
C PRO A 65 -3.39 -3.45 -9.94
N MET A 66 -3.02 -2.63 -10.92
CA MET A 66 -1.67 -2.08 -11.05
C MET A 66 -1.28 -1.22 -9.84
N LEU A 67 -2.16 -0.31 -9.37
CA LEU A 67 -1.90 0.55 -8.21
C LEU A 67 -1.73 -0.25 -6.92
N ILE A 68 -2.62 -1.20 -6.64
CA ILE A 68 -2.54 -2.00 -5.43
C ILE A 68 -1.35 -2.96 -5.47
N THR A 69 -0.99 -3.50 -6.64
CA THR A 69 0.24 -4.29 -6.81
C THR A 69 1.49 -3.46 -6.54
N PHE A 70 1.55 -2.24 -7.11
CA PHE A 70 2.68 -1.33 -6.90
C PHE A 70 2.83 -0.98 -5.41
N SER A 71 1.72 -0.64 -4.75
CA SER A 71 1.68 -0.31 -3.32
C SER A 71 2.16 -1.49 -2.46
N LEU A 72 1.72 -2.70 -2.78
CA LEU A 72 2.15 -3.92 -2.12
C LEU A 72 3.67 -4.15 -2.29
N MET A 73 4.16 -4.08 -3.52
CA MET A 73 5.57 -4.34 -3.81
C MET A 73 6.49 -3.30 -3.18
N MET A 74 6.09 -2.02 -3.18
CA MET A 74 6.81 -0.97 -2.45
C MET A 74 6.88 -1.26 -0.95
N THR A 75 5.79 -1.73 -0.37
CA THR A 75 5.73 -2.12 1.04
C THR A 75 6.63 -3.32 1.36
N ILE A 76 6.68 -4.33 0.50
CA ILE A 76 7.59 -5.48 0.63
C ILE A 76 9.05 -5.01 0.58
N HIS A 77 9.41 -4.19 -0.41
CA HIS A 77 10.76 -3.63 -0.54
C HIS A 77 11.17 -2.80 0.68
N ASN A 78 10.25 -1.99 1.18
CA ASN A 78 10.45 -1.19 2.39
C ASN A 78 10.70 -2.07 3.63
N ARG A 79 9.94 -3.15 3.79
CA ARG A 79 10.15 -4.13 4.86
C ARG A 79 11.49 -4.86 4.72
N ARG A 80 11.86 -5.32 3.52
CA ARG A 80 13.15 -5.98 3.28
C ARG A 80 14.32 -5.02 3.52
N TRP A 81 14.19 -3.75 3.16
CA TRP A 81 15.19 -2.75 3.48
C TRP A 81 15.32 -2.51 4.98
N LEU A 82 14.19 -2.41 5.68
CA LEU A 82 14.15 -2.25 7.13
C LEU A 82 14.85 -3.42 7.84
N GLU A 83 14.58 -4.65 7.40
CA GLU A 83 15.23 -5.85 7.91
C GLU A 83 16.75 -5.85 7.68
N ARG A 84 17.20 -5.42 6.49
CA ARG A 84 18.63 -5.26 6.19
C ARG A 84 19.28 -4.20 7.07
N LYS A 85 18.60 -3.07 7.33
CA LYS A 85 19.10 -2.01 8.23
C LYS A 85 19.18 -2.50 9.68
N TYR A 86 18.12 -3.13 10.18
CA TYR A 86 18.10 -3.78 11.49
C TYR A 86 19.26 -4.78 11.68
N LYS A 87 19.45 -5.70 10.73
CA LYS A 87 20.54 -6.70 10.78
C LYS A 87 21.93 -6.06 10.76
N ARG A 88 22.12 -4.98 10.01
CA ARG A 88 23.40 -4.23 9.99
C ARG A 88 23.66 -3.56 11.32
N PHE A 89 22.68 -2.88 11.89
CA PHE A 89 22.79 -2.24 13.20
C PHE A 89 23.15 -3.27 14.28
N ASN A 90 22.43 -4.39 14.35
CA ASN A 90 22.66 -5.43 15.34
C ASN A 90 24.02 -6.14 15.21
N ARG A 91 24.64 -6.12 14.02
CA ARG A 91 26.00 -6.62 13.82
C ARG A 91 27.06 -5.63 14.32
N HIS A 92 26.81 -4.33 14.17
CA HIS A 92 27.76 -3.28 14.51
C HIS A 92 27.73 -2.96 16.01
N TYR A 93 26.54 -2.79 16.57
CA TYR A 93 26.35 -2.44 17.98
C TYR A 93 25.92 -3.66 18.79
N LYS A 94 26.67 -3.99 19.86
CA LYS A 94 26.38 -5.11 20.77
C LYS A 94 25.67 -4.69 22.07
N TYR A 95 25.24 -3.43 22.17
CA TYR A 95 24.66 -2.89 23.40
C TYR A 95 23.20 -3.35 23.58
N GLY A 96 22.96 -4.19 24.60
CA GLY A 96 21.68 -4.86 24.86
C GLY A 96 20.43 -3.95 24.86
N PRO A 97 20.43 -2.81 25.58
CA PRO A 97 19.27 -1.92 25.62
C PRO A 97 18.85 -1.35 24.24
N PHE A 98 19.82 -1.00 23.38
CA PHE A 98 19.51 -0.52 22.03
C PHE A 98 18.90 -1.63 21.16
N ILE A 99 19.33 -2.89 21.32
CA ILE A 99 18.78 -4.03 20.57
C ILE A 99 17.28 -4.19 20.88
N THR A 100 16.89 -4.13 22.16
CA THR A 100 15.48 -4.25 22.57
C THR A 100 14.64 -3.11 22.00
N ARG A 101 15.12 -1.86 22.07
CA ARG A 101 14.43 -0.71 21.46
C ARG A 101 14.29 -0.85 19.96
N LEU A 102 15.33 -1.36 19.29
CA LEU A 102 15.35 -1.50 17.84
C LEU A 102 14.31 -2.50 17.32
N VAL A 103 13.98 -3.54 18.10
CA VAL A 103 12.86 -4.44 17.80
C VAL A 103 11.54 -3.66 17.77
N GLY A 104 11.30 -2.80 18.78
CA GLY A 104 10.14 -1.92 18.82
C GLY A 104 10.09 -0.93 17.66
N VAL A 105 11.22 -0.29 17.33
CA VAL A 105 11.36 0.62 16.19
C VAL A 105 11.03 -0.07 14.88
N ARG A 106 11.52 -1.30 14.69
CA ARG A 106 11.22 -2.09 13.50
C ARG A 106 9.72 -2.32 13.38
N SER A 107 9.08 -2.86 14.41
CA SER A 107 7.63 -3.14 14.38
C SER A 107 6.81 -1.86 14.17
N PHE A 108 7.22 -0.77 14.80
CA PHE A 108 6.66 0.56 14.59
C PHE A 108 6.77 1.01 13.13
N LEU A 109 7.96 0.94 12.53
CA LEU A 109 8.17 1.34 11.14
C LEU A 109 7.47 0.42 10.14
N GLU A 110 7.33 -0.88 10.43
CA GLU A 110 6.50 -1.80 9.63
C GLU A 110 5.03 -1.34 9.63
N ALA A 111 4.46 -1.00 10.78
CA ALA A 111 3.09 -0.49 10.90
C ALA A 111 2.92 0.92 10.29
N ALA A 112 3.92 1.78 10.44
CA ALA A 112 3.96 3.14 9.91
C ALA A 112 3.85 3.22 8.38
N GLN A 113 4.03 2.11 7.65
CA GLN A 113 3.84 2.12 6.21
C GLN A 113 2.38 2.40 5.80
N GLN A 114 1.43 2.04 6.67
CA GLN A 114 -0.01 2.13 6.39
C GLN A 114 -0.67 3.38 7.02
N VAL A 115 0.06 4.09 7.87
CA VAL A 115 -0.43 5.26 8.63
C VAL A 115 0.48 6.47 8.37
N PRO A 116 -0.07 7.67 8.12
CA PRO A 116 0.75 8.87 7.91
C PRO A 116 1.37 9.34 9.23
N ILE A 117 2.63 8.98 9.48
CA ILE A 117 3.34 9.39 10.69
C ILE A 117 4.26 10.57 10.40
N ARG A 118 4.24 11.57 11.28
CA ARG A 118 5.24 12.62 11.37
C ARG A 118 6.01 12.50 12.67
N MET A 119 7.31 12.73 12.57
CA MET A 119 8.16 12.92 13.74
C MET A 119 8.00 14.36 14.19
N SER A 120 7.81 14.57 15.49
CA SER A 120 7.64 15.90 16.07
C SER A 120 9.00 16.47 16.52
N ARG A 121 9.17 17.78 16.34
CA ARG A 121 10.36 18.57 16.69
C ARG A 121 10.47 18.86 18.20
N GLY A 122 9.56 18.35 19.04
CA GLY A 122 9.44 18.74 20.44
C GLY A 122 10.74 18.62 21.25
N ASN A 123 10.99 19.60 22.14
CA ASN A 123 12.08 19.86 23.11
C ASN A 123 13.00 18.68 23.56
N GLY A 124 13.54 17.87 22.65
CA GLY A 124 14.32 16.66 22.96
C GLY A 124 13.52 15.41 23.31
N TRP A 125 12.22 15.36 22.99
CA TRP A 125 11.38 14.20 23.28
C TRP A 125 11.84 12.93 22.56
N LEU A 126 12.17 13.06 21.26
CA LEU A 126 12.69 11.94 20.48
C LEU A 126 14.04 11.46 21.03
N ALA A 127 14.94 12.38 21.38
CA ALA A 127 16.23 12.06 21.96
C ALA A 127 16.08 11.34 23.32
N SER A 128 15.18 11.84 24.17
CA SER A 128 14.82 11.21 25.46
C SER A 128 14.24 9.80 25.27
N LEU A 129 13.35 9.62 24.29
CA LEU A 129 12.75 8.33 23.96
C LEU A 129 13.77 7.30 23.48
N ILE A 130 14.83 7.75 22.81
CA ILE A 130 15.91 6.90 22.29
C ILE A 130 16.96 6.60 23.36
N LEU A 131 17.32 7.55 24.23
CA LEU A 131 18.45 7.43 25.16
C LEU A 131 18.06 6.84 26.53
N LEU A 132 16.91 7.23 27.10
CA LEU A 132 16.57 6.90 28.49
C LEU A 132 16.22 5.41 28.68
N PRO A 133 16.81 4.71 29.66
CA PRO A 133 16.44 3.33 30.04
C PRO A 133 15.00 3.18 30.51
N GLY A 134 14.40 4.21 31.12
CA GLY A 134 12.99 4.20 31.53
C GLY A 134 12.01 3.97 30.37
N ASN A 135 12.43 4.26 29.12
CA ASN A 135 11.59 4.12 27.93
C ASN A 135 11.65 2.72 27.27
N ASP A 136 12.39 1.76 27.83
CA ASP A 136 12.42 0.38 27.33
C ASP A 136 11.04 -0.28 27.42
N LEU A 137 10.31 0.00 28.50
CA LEU A 137 8.93 -0.47 28.69
C LEU A 137 7.96 0.15 27.68
N TRP A 138 8.23 1.38 27.23
CA TRP A 138 7.42 2.04 26.21
C TRP A 138 7.55 1.32 24.87
N TRP A 139 8.79 1.05 24.41
CA TRP A 139 9.04 0.35 23.14
C TRP A 139 8.50 -1.09 23.14
N THR A 140 8.62 -1.81 24.25
CA THR A 140 8.11 -3.19 24.36
C THR A 140 6.58 -3.25 24.40
N ARG A 141 5.92 -2.31 25.11
CA ARG A 141 4.45 -2.18 25.06
C ARG A 141 3.96 -1.79 23.68
N LEU A 142 4.64 -0.86 23.01
CA LEU A 142 4.30 -0.47 21.64
C LEU A 142 4.37 -1.67 20.68
N ASP A 143 5.46 -2.44 20.73
CA ASP A 143 5.62 -3.67 19.93
C ASP A 143 4.49 -4.69 20.22
N GLY A 144 4.17 -4.91 21.49
CA GLY A 144 3.08 -5.80 21.91
C GLY A 144 1.72 -5.39 21.32
N HIS A 145 1.35 -4.11 21.40
CA HIS A 145 0.10 -3.61 20.85
C HIS A 145 0.05 -3.70 19.33
N ILE A 146 1.13 -3.32 18.63
CA ILE A 146 1.20 -3.39 17.17
C ILE A 146 1.06 -4.83 16.68
N ARG A 147 1.71 -5.78 17.35
CA ARG A 147 1.58 -7.21 17.01
C ARG A 147 0.18 -7.74 17.28
N ALA A 148 -0.48 -7.28 18.34
CA ALA A 148 -1.84 -7.67 18.67
C ALA A 148 -2.88 -7.18 17.64
N VAL A 149 -2.65 -6.02 17.02
CA VAL A 149 -3.56 -5.45 16.00
C VAL A 149 -3.21 -5.91 14.58
N ARG A 150 -2.11 -6.63 14.37
CA ARG A 150 -1.72 -7.16 13.05
C ARG A 150 -2.75 -8.19 12.55
N ARG A 151 -3.20 -8.03 11.30
CA ARG A 151 -4.09 -8.99 10.64
C ARG A 151 -3.36 -10.31 10.38
N GLY A 152 -3.86 -11.38 11.01
CA GLY A 152 -3.39 -12.75 10.80
C GLY A 152 -4.19 -13.50 9.71
N LEU A 153 -3.82 -14.76 9.48
CA LEU A 153 -4.62 -15.68 8.68
C LEU A 153 -5.93 -15.99 9.43
N THR A 154 -7.06 -15.58 8.85
CA THR A 154 -8.39 -15.94 9.36
C THR A 154 -8.92 -17.18 8.64
N LEU A 155 -9.74 -17.99 9.30
CA LEU A 155 -10.39 -19.15 8.67
C LEU A 155 -11.28 -18.73 7.48
N SER A 156 -11.95 -17.58 7.59
CA SER A 156 -12.79 -17.02 6.53
C SER A 156 -11.98 -16.71 5.26
N LEU A 157 -10.80 -16.11 5.42
CA LEU A 157 -9.88 -15.84 4.32
C LEU A 157 -9.45 -17.13 3.62
N VAL A 158 -9.01 -18.13 4.40
CA VAL A 158 -8.58 -19.42 3.85
C VAL A 158 -9.72 -20.07 3.08
N ALA A 159 -10.92 -20.11 3.66
CA ALA A 159 -12.10 -20.68 3.01
C ALA A 159 -12.43 -19.97 1.69
N GLN A 160 -12.43 -18.64 1.66
CA GLN A 160 -12.75 -17.87 0.45
C GLN A 160 -11.71 -18.06 -0.66
N ILE A 161 -10.41 -18.06 -0.32
CA ILE A 161 -9.35 -18.37 -1.29
C ILE A 161 -9.50 -19.79 -1.82
N SER A 162 -9.71 -20.78 -0.94
CA SER A 162 -9.89 -22.18 -1.34
C SER A 162 -11.10 -22.36 -2.26
N VAL A 163 -12.23 -21.72 -1.95
CA VAL A 163 -13.44 -21.78 -2.81
C VAL A 163 -13.18 -21.14 -4.16
N ALA A 164 -12.57 -19.95 -4.23
CA ALA A 164 -12.28 -19.28 -5.50
C ALA A 164 -11.29 -20.07 -6.37
N VAL A 165 -10.21 -20.59 -5.77
CA VAL A 165 -9.22 -21.42 -6.48
C VAL A 165 -9.84 -22.73 -6.95
N THR A 166 -10.65 -23.39 -6.12
CA THR A 166 -11.35 -24.63 -6.49
C THR A 166 -12.34 -24.37 -7.63
N ALA A 167 -13.13 -23.30 -7.54
CA ALA A 167 -14.06 -22.91 -8.61
C ALA A 167 -13.32 -22.66 -9.94
N TRP A 168 -12.18 -21.99 -9.90
CA TRP A 168 -11.35 -21.75 -11.09
C TRP A 168 -10.78 -23.05 -11.68
N ILE A 169 -10.25 -23.95 -10.84
CA ILE A 169 -9.75 -25.27 -11.28
C ILE A 169 -10.87 -26.09 -11.90
N LEU A 170 -12.05 -26.14 -11.28
CA LEU A 170 -13.20 -26.84 -11.82
C LEU A 170 -13.68 -26.21 -13.14
N THR A 171 -13.58 -24.88 -13.28
CA THR A 171 -13.86 -24.18 -14.55
C THR A 171 -12.91 -24.64 -15.65
N ILE A 172 -11.61 -24.75 -15.35
CA ILE A 172 -10.61 -25.28 -16.30
C ILE A 172 -10.96 -26.73 -16.68
N ILE A 173 -11.22 -27.59 -15.70
CA ILE A 173 -11.54 -29.01 -15.94
C ILE A 173 -12.81 -29.13 -16.81
N GLY A 174 -13.86 -28.38 -16.50
CA GLY A 174 -15.11 -28.37 -17.29
C GLY A 174 -14.88 -27.90 -18.72
N SER A 175 -14.13 -26.80 -18.87
CA SER A 175 -13.81 -26.19 -20.16
C SER A 175 -13.03 -27.13 -21.07
N PHE A 176 -12.03 -27.85 -20.56
CA PHE A 176 -11.21 -28.77 -21.35
C PHE A 176 -11.82 -30.17 -21.48
N GLY A 177 -12.53 -30.65 -20.46
CA GLY A 177 -13.02 -32.03 -20.39
C GLY A 177 -14.31 -32.27 -21.18
N SER A 178 -15.21 -31.28 -21.25
CA SER A 178 -16.56 -31.47 -21.79
C SER A 178 -16.98 -30.47 -22.88
N ALA A 179 -16.34 -29.31 -22.93
CA ALA A 179 -16.84 -28.18 -23.72
C ALA A 179 -15.74 -27.42 -24.47
N LEU A 180 -14.66 -28.10 -24.84
CA LEU A 180 -13.53 -27.47 -25.52
C LEU A 180 -13.98 -26.94 -26.89
N GLY A 181 -13.78 -25.63 -27.11
CA GLY A 181 -14.28 -24.93 -28.31
C GLY A 181 -15.71 -24.38 -28.19
N ASN A 182 -16.41 -24.60 -27.07
CA ASN A 182 -17.70 -23.95 -26.81
C ASN A 182 -17.47 -22.48 -26.43
N HIS A 183 -18.07 -21.57 -27.21
CA HIS A 183 -18.01 -20.12 -27.01
C HIS A 183 -18.43 -19.67 -25.61
N ALA A 184 -19.45 -20.32 -25.05
CA ALA A 184 -20.01 -19.93 -23.76
C ALA A 184 -19.04 -20.27 -22.60
N GLU A 185 -18.33 -21.40 -22.70
CA GLU A 185 -17.37 -21.86 -21.69
C GLU A 185 -16.02 -21.14 -21.81
N GLY A 186 -15.54 -20.89 -23.03
CA GLY A 186 -14.33 -20.09 -23.26
C GLY A 186 -14.45 -18.68 -22.68
N LEU A 187 -15.65 -18.10 -22.69
CA LEU A 187 -15.91 -16.83 -22.05
C LEU A 187 -15.78 -16.90 -20.53
N VAL A 188 -16.43 -17.87 -19.91
CA VAL A 188 -16.38 -18.06 -18.46
C VAL A 188 -14.93 -18.29 -18.01
N LEU A 189 -14.15 -19.04 -18.81
CA LEU A 189 -12.73 -19.22 -18.61
C LEU A 189 -11.92 -17.92 -18.71
N ALA A 190 -12.22 -17.05 -19.69
CA ALA A 190 -11.56 -15.76 -19.85
C ALA A 190 -11.89 -14.79 -18.70
N SER A 191 -13.18 -14.68 -18.36
CA SER A 191 -13.68 -13.80 -17.29
C SER A 191 -13.12 -14.22 -15.94
N SER A 192 -13.13 -15.51 -15.62
CA SER A 192 -12.54 -16.03 -14.37
C SER A 192 -11.03 -15.80 -14.30
N THR A 193 -10.31 -16.02 -15.40
CA THR A 193 -8.89 -15.69 -15.56
C THR A 193 -8.59 -14.23 -15.22
N LEU A 194 -9.46 -13.29 -15.61
CA LEU A 194 -9.28 -11.86 -15.32
C LEU A 194 -9.26 -11.54 -13.82
N TRP A 195 -9.98 -12.27 -12.98
CA TRP A 195 -10.08 -12.00 -11.53
C TRP A 195 -8.98 -12.66 -10.69
N THR A 196 -8.22 -13.57 -11.28
CA THR A 196 -7.20 -14.38 -10.58
C THR A 196 -6.09 -13.58 -9.90
N TRP A 197 -5.81 -12.34 -10.35
CA TRP A 197 -4.82 -11.46 -9.72
C TRP A 197 -5.14 -11.19 -8.24
N LEU A 198 -6.40 -11.29 -7.82
CA LEU A 198 -6.80 -11.12 -6.43
C LEU A 198 -6.03 -12.09 -5.51
N VAL A 199 -5.79 -13.32 -5.93
CA VAL A 199 -5.14 -14.36 -5.11
C VAL A 199 -3.74 -13.96 -4.66
N PRO A 200 -2.76 -13.72 -5.56
CA PRO A 200 -1.42 -13.33 -5.15
C PRO A 200 -1.39 -11.98 -4.42
N ILE A 201 -2.27 -11.02 -4.75
CA ILE A 201 -2.31 -9.72 -4.08
C ILE A 201 -2.80 -9.85 -2.63
N ILE A 202 -3.92 -10.55 -2.41
CA ILE A 202 -4.47 -10.77 -1.07
C ILE A 202 -3.43 -11.49 -0.21
N LEU A 203 -2.87 -12.59 -0.73
CA LEU A 203 -1.82 -13.34 -0.05
C LEU A 203 -0.60 -12.47 0.26
N GLY A 204 -0.13 -11.65 -0.69
CA GLY A 204 0.99 -10.73 -0.47
C GLY A 204 0.72 -9.68 0.62
N TRP A 205 -0.49 -9.15 0.72
CA TRP A 205 -0.84 -8.24 1.82
C TRP A 205 -0.83 -8.94 3.18
N ILE A 206 -1.20 -10.21 3.22
CA ILE A 206 -1.12 -11.03 4.44
C ILE A 206 0.32 -11.34 4.82
N THR A 207 1.21 -11.62 3.84
CA THR A 207 2.64 -11.89 4.13
C THR A 207 3.31 -10.65 4.71
N VAL A 208 3.00 -9.47 4.17
CA VAL A 208 3.43 -8.18 4.71
C VAL A 208 2.84 -7.96 6.10
N GLY A 209 1.58 -8.33 6.30
CA GLY A 209 0.81 -8.12 7.51
C GLY A 209 0.33 -6.68 7.60
N THR A 210 -0.94 -6.47 7.29
CA THR A 210 -1.62 -5.20 7.51
C THR A 210 -2.03 -5.05 8.96
N GLN A 211 -2.39 -3.85 9.37
CA GLN A 211 -3.17 -3.69 10.60
C GLN A 211 -4.53 -4.39 10.41
N SER A 212 -5.33 -4.49 11.48
CA SER A 212 -6.73 -4.94 11.42
C SER A 212 -7.70 -3.82 11.77
N LYS A 213 -7.18 -2.71 12.32
CA LYS A 213 -7.92 -1.53 12.74
C LYS A 213 -7.13 -0.28 12.36
N SER A 214 -7.85 0.73 11.89
CA SER A 214 -7.30 2.03 11.49
C SER A 214 -6.74 2.84 12.66
N ASP A 215 -7.35 2.75 13.83
CA ASP A 215 -6.92 3.42 15.07
C ASP A 215 -5.86 2.63 15.84
N GLY A 216 -5.45 1.46 15.34
CA GLY A 216 -4.58 0.53 16.05
C GLY A 216 -3.24 1.14 16.44
N LEU A 217 -2.60 1.83 15.49
CA LEU A 217 -1.30 2.47 15.73
C LEU A 217 -1.43 3.73 16.59
N GLU A 218 -2.48 4.52 16.39
CA GLU A 218 -2.73 5.72 17.15
C GLU A 218 -3.00 5.39 18.63
N SER A 219 -3.86 4.39 18.87
CA SER A 219 -4.13 3.85 20.19
C SER A 219 -2.87 3.27 20.84
N ALA A 220 -2.01 2.59 20.07
CA ALA A 220 -0.75 2.05 20.57
C ALA A 220 0.25 3.15 20.98
N LEU A 221 0.26 4.28 20.26
CA LEU A 221 1.07 5.45 20.61
C LEU A 221 0.56 6.15 21.87
N MET A 222 -0.76 6.24 22.06
CA MET A 222 -1.37 6.85 23.24
C MET A 222 -1.32 5.97 24.49
N GLY A 223 -1.32 4.64 24.32
CA GLY A 223 -1.43 3.68 25.43
C GLY A 223 -0.16 3.46 26.27
N ALA A 224 0.96 4.09 25.93
CA ALA A 224 2.24 3.90 26.63
C ALA A 224 2.81 5.22 27.15
N GLU A 225 3.08 5.30 28.45
CA GLU A 225 3.73 6.45 29.09
C GLU A 225 5.23 6.49 28.76
N ALA A 226 5.71 7.65 28.30
CA ALA A 226 7.12 7.89 27.99
C ALA A 226 7.71 8.94 28.95
N TYR A 227 8.97 8.78 29.30
CA TYR A 227 9.72 9.67 30.19
C TYR A 227 10.54 10.68 29.38
N LEU A 228 10.49 11.95 29.79
CA LEU A 228 11.33 13.04 29.29
C LEU A 228 12.49 13.28 30.28
N ALA A 229 13.70 13.51 29.76
CA ALA A 229 14.79 14.01 30.57
C ALA A 229 14.55 15.50 30.85
N LEU A 230 14.41 15.85 32.13
CA LEU A 230 14.31 17.24 32.59
C LEU A 230 15.67 17.93 32.44
N GLU A 231 15.68 19.19 32.00
CA GLU A 231 16.88 20.01 32.07
C GLU A 231 17.31 20.14 33.54
N PRO A 232 18.60 19.94 33.86
CA PRO A 232 19.10 20.26 35.20
C PRO A 232 18.99 21.78 35.36
N ASN A 233 18.10 22.23 36.26
CA ASN A 233 17.83 23.65 36.56
C ASN A 233 19.07 24.54 36.36
N GLY A 234 19.07 25.31 35.27
CA GLY A 234 19.94 26.47 35.16
C GLY A 234 19.49 27.50 36.19
N ASN A 235 20.26 27.64 37.28
CA ASN A 235 20.31 28.80 38.18
C ASN A 235 18.99 29.58 38.38
N GLN A 236 17.96 28.94 38.94
CA GLN A 236 16.95 29.71 39.66
C GLN A 236 17.48 29.98 41.08
N PRO A 237 17.61 31.25 41.52
CA PRO A 237 17.91 31.53 42.91
C PRO A 237 16.81 30.91 43.78
N ALA A 238 17.21 30.27 44.88
CA ALA A 238 16.30 29.73 45.87
C ALA A 238 15.18 30.73 46.19
N PRO A 239 13.90 30.33 46.25
CA PRO A 239 12.84 31.21 46.71
C PRO A 239 13.21 31.66 48.13
N GLN A 240 13.42 32.97 48.30
CA GLN A 240 13.55 33.54 49.63
C GLN A 240 12.28 33.22 50.43
N PRO A 241 12.38 32.84 51.71
CA PRO A 241 11.22 32.57 52.53
C PRO A 241 10.47 33.89 52.74
N ASN A 242 9.38 34.08 51.98
CA ASN A 242 8.51 35.22 52.15
C ASN A 242 7.69 34.97 53.43
N VAL A 243 8.11 35.62 54.51
CA VAL A 243 7.39 35.71 55.76
C VAL A 243 6.09 36.48 55.47
N ASN A 244 4.95 35.86 55.80
CA ASN A 244 3.56 36.37 55.73
C ASN A 244 2.71 35.87 54.55
N GLY A 245 2.22 34.63 54.71
CA GLY A 245 1.08 34.09 53.96
C GLY A 245 0.77 32.65 54.43
N PRO A 246 -0.49 32.24 54.61
CA PRO A 246 -0.80 30.89 55.06
C PRO A 246 -0.37 29.87 54.00
N ALA A 247 0.37 28.85 54.47
CA ALA A 247 1.06 27.86 53.67
C ALA A 247 0.14 27.06 52.72
N PRO A 248 0.47 26.95 51.43
CA PRO A 248 0.00 25.83 50.62
C PRO A 248 0.83 24.59 50.99
N GLN A 249 0.16 23.53 51.41
CA GLN A 249 0.75 22.20 51.60
C GLN A 249 1.42 21.76 50.29
N GLN A 250 2.76 21.72 50.29
CA GLN A 250 3.54 20.99 49.29
C GLN A 250 3.32 19.49 49.50
N ASN A 251 2.41 18.90 48.71
CA ASN A 251 2.42 17.47 48.49
C ASN A 251 3.55 17.16 47.49
N GLY A 252 4.61 16.53 48.00
CA GLY A 252 5.79 16.10 47.27
C GLY A 252 5.54 14.91 46.33
N ASN A 253 4.75 15.13 45.29
CA ASN A 253 4.65 14.20 44.17
C ASN A 253 5.22 14.86 42.92
N ASN A 254 6.51 14.59 42.66
CA ASN A 254 7.09 14.71 41.33
C ASN A 254 6.40 13.67 40.43
N GLN A 255 5.20 13.98 39.95
CA GLN A 255 4.53 13.19 38.93
C GLN A 255 5.25 13.43 37.60
N PRO A 256 5.70 12.38 36.88
CA PRO A 256 6.16 12.54 35.51
C PRO A 256 4.99 13.04 34.66
N LEU A 257 5.19 14.14 33.93
CA LEU A 257 4.23 14.65 32.96
C LEU A 257 3.94 13.56 31.91
N GLN A 258 2.70 13.05 31.90
CA GLN A 258 2.18 12.17 30.85
C GLN A 258 2.20 12.89 29.50
N ALA A 259 3.19 12.63 28.64
CA ALA A 259 3.34 13.33 27.36
C ALA A 259 3.90 12.46 26.22
N ALA A 260 3.39 11.23 26.09
CA ALA A 260 3.64 10.37 24.92
C ALA A 260 3.23 11.03 23.58
N GLN A 261 2.38 12.07 23.61
CA GLN A 261 1.88 12.81 22.44
C GLN A 261 2.95 13.60 21.67
N GLN A 262 4.19 13.77 22.16
CA GLN A 262 5.10 14.79 21.62
C GLN A 262 6.22 14.29 20.70
N SER A 263 6.44 12.97 20.51
CA SER A 263 7.49 12.44 19.62
C SER A 263 7.00 12.04 18.23
N PHE A 264 5.82 11.42 18.14
CA PHE A 264 5.22 10.97 16.88
C PHE A 264 3.76 11.41 16.82
N LYS A 265 3.34 12.01 15.70
CA LYS A 265 1.96 12.40 15.44
C LYS A 265 1.45 11.67 14.21
N VAL A 266 0.26 11.06 14.31
CA VAL A 266 -0.49 10.61 13.13
C VAL A 266 -1.15 11.84 12.51
N VAL A 267 -0.88 12.12 11.24
CA VAL A 267 -1.49 13.27 10.55
C VAL A 267 -2.97 12.99 10.36
N SER A 268 -3.81 13.92 10.80
CA SER A 268 -5.24 13.85 10.58
C SER A 268 -5.62 14.69 9.36
N PRO A 269 -6.58 14.26 8.53
CA PRO A 269 -7.12 15.07 7.44
C PRO A 269 -7.73 16.41 7.84
N GLN A 270 -7.92 16.63 9.15
CA GLN A 270 -8.49 17.86 9.73
C GLN A 270 -7.42 18.89 10.11
N ASP A 271 -6.12 18.56 10.02
CA ASP A 271 -5.06 19.52 10.27
C ASP A 271 -5.07 20.59 9.15
N PRO A 272 -5.18 21.89 9.48
CA PRO A 272 -5.18 22.95 8.47
C PRO A 272 -3.83 22.94 7.73
N HIS A 273 -3.89 22.87 6.40
CA HIS A 273 -2.70 22.87 5.56
C HIS A 273 -2.64 24.16 4.74
N ASP A 274 -1.57 24.94 4.93
CA ASP A 274 -1.32 26.23 4.24
C ASP A 274 -1.14 26.12 2.71
N LEU A 275 -1.35 24.93 2.14
CA LEU A 275 -0.98 24.57 0.79
C LEU A 275 -2.17 24.07 -0.06
N ASP A 276 -3.41 24.29 0.35
CA ASP A 276 -4.60 23.82 -0.36
C ASP A 276 -4.82 24.50 -1.73
N VAL A 277 -5.29 23.72 -2.70
CA VAL A 277 -5.63 24.16 -4.08
C VAL A 277 -7.06 23.73 -4.37
N PHE A 278 -7.93 24.68 -4.73
CA PHE A 278 -9.37 24.41 -4.95
C PHE A 278 -10.07 23.71 -3.77
N GLY A 279 -9.62 23.95 -2.53
CA GLY A 279 -10.13 23.27 -1.33
C GLY A 279 -9.64 21.83 -1.17
N PHE A 280 -8.66 21.39 -1.96
CA PHE A 280 -8.03 20.08 -1.84
C PHE A 280 -6.57 20.22 -1.41
N SER A 281 -6.18 19.40 -0.44
CA SER A 281 -4.79 19.33 0.04
C SER A 281 -3.85 18.78 -1.04
N ILE A 282 -2.67 19.40 -1.19
CA ILE A 282 -1.57 18.86 -2.01
C ILE A 282 -1.17 17.48 -1.51
N PHE A 283 -1.13 17.27 -0.19
CA PHE A 283 -0.73 16.01 0.43
C PHE A 283 -1.75 14.91 0.12
N GLY A 284 -3.04 15.22 0.23
CA GLY A 284 -4.17 14.44 -0.31
C GLY A 284 -4.20 12.96 0.09
N ASP A 285 -3.67 12.06 -0.75
CA ASP A 285 -3.62 10.63 -0.46
C ASP A 285 -2.51 10.25 0.53
N GLU A 286 -1.47 11.08 0.67
CA GLU A 286 -0.37 10.86 1.61
C GLU A 286 -0.86 10.83 3.07
N ILE A 287 -1.87 11.63 3.38
CA ILE A 287 -2.51 11.75 4.70
C ILE A 287 -3.63 10.72 4.92
N GLN A 288 -3.93 9.87 3.94
CA GLN A 288 -4.93 8.82 4.10
C GLN A 288 -4.31 7.57 4.72
N GLN A 289 -5.04 6.96 5.63
CA GLN A 289 -4.70 5.65 6.18
C GLN A 289 -5.11 4.55 5.20
N GLY A 290 -4.38 3.45 5.22
CA GLY A 290 -4.73 2.24 4.50
C GLY A 290 -3.70 1.84 3.43
N PRO A 291 -3.62 0.54 3.08
CA PRO A 291 -2.53 0.02 2.24
C PRO A 291 -2.54 0.50 0.79
N VAL A 292 -3.72 0.75 0.22
CA VAL A 292 -3.81 1.24 -1.17
C VAL A 292 -3.17 2.62 -1.35
N TYR A 293 -3.06 3.42 -0.28
CA TYR A 293 -2.47 4.76 -0.31
C TYR A 293 -0.94 4.75 -0.11
N ASN A 294 -0.31 3.57 0.04
CA ASN A 294 1.14 3.46 0.25
C ASN A 294 1.95 4.01 -0.92
N TYR A 295 1.42 4.01 -2.15
CA TYR A 295 2.08 4.67 -3.29
C TYR A 295 2.38 6.14 -3.02
N ALA A 296 1.50 6.86 -2.30
CA ALA A 296 1.67 8.30 -2.04
C ALA A 296 2.79 8.57 -1.02
N ARG A 297 3.10 7.58 -0.17
CA ARG A 297 4.08 7.68 0.93
C ARG A 297 5.44 7.06 0.62
N MET A 298 5.66 6.64 -0.62
CA MET A 298 6.90 5.95 -1.05
C MET A 298 8.18 6.71 -0.71
N PHE A 299 8.14 8.04 -0.73
CA PHE A 299 9.28 8.90 -0.37
C PHE A 299 9.29 9.25 1.11
N THR A 300 8.17 9.73 1.66
CA THR A 300 8.12 10.27 3.02
C THR A 300 8.32 9.19 4.08
N TRP A 301 7.74 7.99 3.91
CA TRP A 301 8.02 6.88 4.82
C TRP A 301 9.50 6.49 4.81
N ARG A 302 10.11 6.40 3.62
CA ARG A 302 11.49 5.94 3.47
C ARG A 302 12.46 6.88 4.19
N VAL A 303 12.26 8.17 4.04
CA VAL A 303 13.13 9.18 4.64
C VAL A 303 12.89 9.30 6.14
N THR A 304 11.65 9.25 6.59
CA THR A 304 11.31 9.15 8.02
C THR A 304 12.00 7.95 8.67
N ALA A 305 11.93 6.77 8.05
CA ALA A 305 12.61 5.57 8.53
C ALA A 305 14.13 5.76 8.56
N GLN A 306 14.73 6.27 7.49
CA GLN A 306 16.18 6.49 7.41
C GLN A 306 16.69 7.47 8.47
N ARG A 307 15.97 8.57 8.68
CA ARG A 307 16.31 9.53 9.72
C ARG A 307 16.20 8.91 11.10
N LEU A 308 15.11 8.19 11.40
CA LEU A 308 14.97 7.49 12.68
C LEU A 308 16.15 6.53 12.92
N PHE A 309 16.55 5.73 11.93
CA PHE A 309 17.75 4.88 12.06
C PHE A 309 19.02 5.69 12.29
N SER A 310 19.21 6.83 11.61
CA SER A 310 20.39 7.67 11.81
C SER A 310 20.45 8.27 13.22
N TYR A 311 19.30 8.57 13.83
CA TYR A 311 19.24 8.98 15.25
C TYR A 311 19.67 7.84 16.18
N PHE A 312 19.23 6.61 15.90
CA PHE A 312 19.67 5.45 16.67
C PHE A 312 21.16 5.12 16.47
N GLU A 313 21.67 5.22 15.24
CA GLU A 313 23.09 5.01 14.91
C GLU A 313 23.95 6.04 15.67
N ARG A 314 23.63 7.34 15.59
CA ARG A 314 24.34 8.40 16.34
C ARG A 314 24.22 8.24 17.85
N ALA A 315 23.04 7.92 18.37
CA ALA A 315 22.86 7.67 19.79
C ALA A 315 23.72 6.50 20.28
N ALA A 316 23.82 5.44 19.49
CA ALA A 316 24.65 4.28 19.80
C ALA A 316 26.15 4.61 19.72
N ASP A 317 26.59 5.32 18.69
CA ASP A 317 27.98 5.78 18.53
C ASP A 317 28.40 6.67 19.71
N ASN A 318 27.55 7.61 20.10
CA ASN A 318 27.84 8.53 21.19
C ASN A 318 27.89 7.80 22.55
N VAL A 319 27.00 6.83 22.79
CA VAL A 319 27.04 6.00 24.01
C VAL A 319 28.28 5.09 24.01
N GLN A 320 28.67 4.55 22.87
CA GLN A 320 29.84 3.68 22.75
C GLN A 320 31.14 4.45 22.93
N SER A 321 31.31 5.59 22.25
CA SER A 321 32.50 6.44 22.41
C SER A 321 32.64 6.93 23.85
N HIS A 322 31.55 7.30 24.50
CA HIS A 322 31.56 7.72 25.90
C HIS A 322 31.91 6.59 26.86
N ARG A 323 31.44 5.37 26.58
CA ARG A 323 31.85 4.18 27.32
C ARG A 323 33.34 3.87 27.14
N ASP A 324 33.85 3.97 25.91
CA ASP A 324 35.26 3.73 25.62
C ASP A 324 36.15 4.78 26.31
N MET A 325 35.73 6.05 26.32
CA MET A 325 36.38 7.11 27.11
C MET A 325 36.34 6.83 28.61
N LEU A 326 35.18 6.41 29.15
CA LEU A 326 35.07 6.05 30.57
C LEU A 326 35.91 4.82 30.92
N GLN A 327 35.99 3.82 30.04
CA GLN A 327 36.87 2.66 30.24
C GLN A 327 38.35 3.05 30.18
N ALA A 328 38.74 3.96 29.30
CA ALA A 328 40.09 4.51 29.27
C ALA A 328 40.42 5.29 30.55
N GLN A 329 39.51 6.14 31.02
CA GLN A 329 39.66 6.86 32.30
C GLN A 329 39.70 5.92 33.50
N ILE A 330 38.85 4.90 33.56
CA ILE A 330 38.89 3.89 34.64
C ILE A 330 40.20 3.10 34.60
N HIS A 331 40.75 2.81 33.42
CA HIS A 331 42.05 2.15 33.31
C HIS A 331 43.20 3.04 33.82
N GLU A 332 43.09 4.36 33.64
CA GLU A 332 44.05 5.35 34.12
C GLU A 332 43.89 5.62 35.63
N ASP A 333 42.66 5.74 36.13
CA ASP A 333 42.32 6.02 37.54
C ASP A 333 42.46 4.79 38.45
N GLN A 334 42.32 3.56 37.93
CA GLN A 334 42.63 2.34 38.69
C GLN A 334 44.10 2.25 39.11
N MET A 335 44.99 3.03 38.49
CA MET A 335 46.37 3.17 38.97
C MET A 335 46.52 4.16 40.13
N ASN A 336 45.54 5.02 40.43
CA ASN A 336 45.70 6.08 41.42
C ASN A 336 44.65 6.14 42.55
N HIS A 337 43.36 5.84 42.40
CA HIS A 337 42.42 5.68 43.53
C HIS A 337 41.06 5.09 43.09
N GLY A 338 40.41 4.34 43.98
CA GLY A 338 39.19 3.55 43.70
C GLY A 338 37.98 4.37 43.20
N PHE A 339 37.41 3.92 42.08
CA PHE A 339 36.31 4.56 41.35
C PHE A 339 34.93 4.04 41.80
N GLN A 340 33.97 4.94 42.06
CA GLN A 340 32.55 4.61 42.27
C GLN A 340 31.79 4.76 40.93
N GLY A 341 31.24 3.64 40.45
CA GLY A 341 30.66 3.51 39.11
C GLY A 341 29.23 4.03 38.97
N GLY A 342 29.00 4.77 37.89
CA GLY A 342 27.70 5.13 37.34
C GLY A 342 27.85 6.28 36.33
N ILE A 343 27.12 6.26 35.22
CA ILE A 343 27.09 7.39 34.27
C ILE A 343 26.22 8.50 34.90
N PRO A 344 26.78 9.67 35.28
CA PRO A 344 26.01 10.74 35.91
C PRO A 344 24.98 11.37 34.96
N LEU A 345 23.85 11.80 35.53
CA LEU A 345 22.69 12.39 34.80
C LEU A 345 23.08 13.55 33.87
N ASN A 346 24.07 14.35 34.29
CA ASN A 346 24.60 15.50 33.53
C ASN A 346 25.24 15.08 32.19
N GLN A 347 25.73 13.84 32.06
CA GLN A 347 26.33 13.35 30.81
C GLN A 347 25.28 12.88 29.79
N LEU A 348 24.11 12.43 30.25
CA LEU A 348 22.98 12.09 29.38
C LEU A 348 22.42 13.35 28.67
N HIS A 349 22.57 14.51 29.32
CA HIS A 349 22.13 15.81 28.80
C HIS A 349 22.97 16.27 27.60
N ASN A 350 24.31 16.11 27.64
CA ASN A 350 25.18 16.46 26.51
C ASN A 350 24.90 15.59 25.27
N LEU A 351 24.59 14.30 25.48
CA LEU A 351 24.17 13.38 24.43
C LEU A 351 22.81 13.77 23.81
N GLN A 352 21.91 14.30 24.63
CA GLN A 352 20.60 14.79 24.20
C GLN A 352 20.70 16.07 23.39
N LEU A 353 21.56 17.01 23.79
CA LEU A 353 21.83 18.26 23.05
C LEU A 353 22.38 17.99 21.65
N ASP A 354 23.30 17.03 21.51
CA ASP A 354 23.83 16.63 20.21
C ASP A 354 22.73 16.05 19.28
N LEU A 355 21.85 15.20 19.82
CA LEU A 355 20.69 14.69 19.06
C LEU A 355 19.63 15.75 18.76
N GLN A 356 19.42 16.72 19.66
CA GLN A 356 18.48 17.83 19.48
C GLN A 356 18.90 18.78 18.35
N SER A 357 20.20 18.85 18.05
CA SER A 357 20.75 19.74 17.00
C SER A 357 20.42 19.30 15.57
N LEU A 358 19.95 18.05 15.36
CA LEU A 358 19.53 17.62 14.02
C LEU A 358 18.26 18.35 13.59
N GLU A 359 18.34 18.96 12.40
CA GLU A 359 17.18 19.57 11.76
C GLU A 359 16.18 18.49 11.30
N LEU A 360 15.00 18.50 11.93
CA LEU A 360 13.91 17.58 11.60
C LEU A 360 13.04 18.20 10.50
N SER A 361 13.49 18.12 9.24
CA SER A 361 12.63 18.49 8.11
C SER A 361 11.52 17.45 7.93
N GLU A 362 10.31 17.86 7.56
CA GLU A 362 9.19 16.93 7.40
C GLU A 362 9.24 16.17 6.05
N TYR A 363 9.93 16.75 5.08
CA TYR A 363 10.03 16.26 3.70
C TYR A 363 11.48 15.94 3.31
N PRO A 364 11.68 14.98 2.40
CA PRO A 364 13.01 14.66 1.91
C PRO A 364 13.56 15.78 1.03
N THR A 365 14.80 16.18 1.25
CA THR A 365 15.54 17.00 0.28
C THR A 365 15.95 16.14 -0.93
N GLU A 366 16.36 16.75 -2.04
CA GLU A 366 16.73 16.01 -3.25
C GLU A 366 17.91 15.06 -3.00
N ASP A 367 18.84 15.45 -2.13
CA ASP A 367 20.08 14.70 -1.82
C ASP A 367 19.85 13.47 -0.93
N GLU A 368 18.72 13.39 -0.23
CA GLU A 368 18.41 12.29 0.70
C GLU A 368 17.85 11.03 0.01
N VAL A 369 17.50 11.12 -1.29
CA VAL A 369 16.94 9.98 -2.03
C VAL A 369 18.04 9.12 -2.63
N GLY A 370 18.40 8.05 -1.93
CA GLY A 370 19.40 7.08 -2.39
C GLY A 370 18.97 6.29 -3.64
N PRO A 371 19.95 5.78 -4.43
CA PRO A 371 19.70 5.01 -5.66
C PRO A 371 18.90 3.72 -5.42
N ASP A 372 19.00 3.15 -4.22
CA ASP A 372 18.22 1.98 -3.80
C ASP A 372 16.70 2.21 -3.90
N LEU A 373 16.23 3.43 -3.62
CA LEU A 373 14.79 3.73 -3.67
C LEU A 373 14.30 3.70 -5.12
N TRP A 374 15.09 4.23 -6.06
CA TRP A 374 14.76 4.20 -7.48
C TRP A 374 14.70 2.76 -8.02
N PHE A 375 15.62 1.90 -7.61
CA PHE A 375 15.56 0.49 -7.96
C PHE A 375 14.29 -0.18 -7.43
N HIS A 376 13.89 0.08 -6.19
CA HIS A 376 12.64 -0.45 -5.64
C HIS A 376 11.40 0.07 -6.39
N LEU A 377 11.38 1.36 -6.78
CA LEU A 377 10.28 1.95 -7.56
C LEU A 377 10.15 1.29 -8.93
N ILE A 378 11.27 1.13 -9.65
CA ILE A 378 11.30 0.47 -10.96
C ILE A 378 10.86 -0.99 -10.84
N SER A 379 11.38 -1.72 -9.84
CA SER A 379 10.99 -3.09 -9.57
C SER A 379 9.50 -3.22 -9.24
N ALA A 380 8.94 -2.32 -8.42
CA ALA A 380 7.52 -2.29 -8.10
C ALA A 380 6.66 -1.99 -9.33
N PHE A 381 7.11 -1.08 -10.20
CA PHE A 381 6.43 -0.79 -11.46
C PHE A 381 6.39 -2.01 -12.38
N PHE A 382 7.51 -2.70 -12.60
CA PHE A 382 7.55 -3.92 -13.43
C PHE A 382 6.64 -5.02 -12.87
N MET A 383 6.64 -5.21 -11.55
CA MET A 383 5.77 -6.19 -10.89
C MET A 383 4.29 -5.83 -11.09
N ALA A 384 3.95 -4.54 -10.99
CA ALA A 384 2.60 -4.05 -11.21
C ALA A 384 2.11 -4.26 -12.66
N VAL A 385 2.96 -3.96 -13.66
CA VAL A 385 2.69 -4.26 -15.07
C VAL A 385 2.51 -5.77 -15.29
N PHE A 386 3.41 -6.58 -14.71
CA PHE A 386 3.39 -8.03 -14.86
C PHE A 386 2.10 -8.66 -14.32
N VAL A 387 1.63 -8.26 -13.13
CA VAL A 387 0.35 -8.78 -12.58
C VAL A 387 -0.84 -8.31 -13.41
N GLN A 388 -0.91 -7.01 -13.70
CA GLN A 388 -2.04 -6.39 -14.42
C GLN A 388 -2.20 -6.98 -15.82
N TRP A 389 -1.14 -6.92 -16.64
CA TRP A 389 -1.19 -7.36 -18.03
C TRP A 389 -0.97 -8.87 -18.17
N GLY A 390 -0.38 -9.52 -17.17
CA GLY A 390 -0.30 -10.98 -17.10
C GLY A 390 -1.67 -11.64 -17.02
N THR A 391 -2.56 -11.11 -16.16
CA THR A 391 -3.92 -11.65 -15.98
C THR A 391 -4.91 -11.09 -17.00
N ALA A 392 -4.91 -9.77 -17.22
CA ALA A 392 -5.78 -9.17 -18.24
C ALA A 392 -5.41 -9.61 -19.65
N GLY A 393 -4.11 -9.71 -19.96
CA GLY A 393 -3.62 -10.21 -21.25
C GLY A 393 -4.03 -11.65 -21.51
N ALA A 394 -3.97 -12.52 -20.50
CA ALA A 394 -4.46 -13.88 -20.63
C ALA A 394 -5.97 -13.94 -20.93
N ALA A 395 -6.79 -13.14 -20.22
CA ALA A 395 -8.22 -13.03 -20.49
C ALA A 395 -8.50 -12.51 -21.92
N ILE A 396 -7.74 -11.50 -22.36
CA ILE A 396 -7.82 -10.95 -23.72
C ILE A 396 -7.45 -12.01 -24.75
N VAL A 397 -6.36 -12.75 -24.57
CA VAL A 397 -5.91 -13.80 -25.50
C VAL A 397 -6.98 -14.88 -25.67
N ILE A 398 -7.57 -15.34 -24.56
CA ILE A 398 -8.66 -16.32 -24.59
C ILE A 398 -9.84 -15.72 -25.36
N ALA A 399 -10.35 -14.55 -24.98
CA ALA A 399 -11.54 -13.97 -25.60
C ALA A 399 -11.33 -13.54 -27.07
N TYR A 400 -10.15 -13.04 -27.42
CA TYR A 400 -9.83 -12.55 -28.77
C TYR A 400 -9.66 -13.71 -29.77
N LEU A 401 -9.16 -14.86 -29.31
CA LEU A 401 -8.87 -16.01 -30.18
C LEU A 401 -9.96 -17.08 -30.17
N THR A 402 -10.91 -17.05 -29.23
CA THR A 402 -12.01 -18.03 -29.16
C THR A 402 -13.08 -17.78 -30.23
N ASP A 403 -13.38 -16.51 -30.52
CA ASP A 403 -14.42 -16.13 -31.48
C ASP A 403 -13.82 -15.90 -32.89
N ALA A 404 -14.52 -15.14 -33.75
CA ALA A 404 -13.86 -14.55 -34.91
C ALA A 404 -12.65 -13.76 -34.41
N LYS A 405 -11.44 -14.03 -34.95
CA LYS A 405 -10.21 -13.39 -34.49
C LYS A 405 -10.37 -11.87 -34.53
N GLY A 406 -10.43 -11.21 -33.39
CA GLY A 406 -10.73 -9.79 -33.33
C GLY A 406 -11.12 -9.27 -31.96
N LEU A 407 -11.26 -7.94 -31.88
CA LEU A 407 -11.82 -7.30 -30.70
C LEU A 407 -13.34 -7.38 -30.78
N GLY A 408 -13.94 -8.17 -29.91
CA GLY A 408 -15.37 -8.18 -29.64
C GLY A 408 -15.68 -7.37 -28.39
N CYS A 409 -16.94 -7.41 -27.95
CA CYS A 409 -17.35 -6.75 -26.70
C CYS A 409 -16.57 -7.24 -25.48
N ARG A 410 -16.28 -8.54 -25.42
CA ARG A 410 -15.63 -9.21 -24.28
C ARG A 410 -14.14 -8.87 -24.22
N SER A 411 -13.39 -9.22 -25.26
CA SER A 411 -11.96 -8.88 -25.37
C SER A 411 -11.71 -7.37 -25.34
N GLY A 412 -12.61 -6.57 -25.92
CA GLY A 412 -12.60 -5.11 -25.81
C GLY A 412 -12.86 -4.60 -24.39
N SER A 413 -13.78 -5.21 -23.64
CA SER A 413 -14.05 -4.85 -22.24
C SER A 413 -12.85 -5.14 -21.34
N TYR A 414 -12.17 -6.29 -21.53
CA TYR A 414 -10.96 -6.64 -20.78
C TYR A 414 -9.78 -5.73 -21.13
N LEU A 415 -9.62 -5.37 -22.41
CA LEU A 415 -8.63 -4.40 -22.87
C LEU A 415 -8.90 -3.03 -22.25
N LEU A 416 -10.16 -2.56 -22.29
CA LEU A 416 -10.55 -1.30 -21.67
C LEU A 416 -10.24 -1.29 -20.17
N TYR A 417 -10.57 -2.38 -19.46
CA TYR A 417 -10.24 -2.53 -18.05
C TYR A 417 -8.73 -2.43 -17.78
N GLY A 418 -7.91 -3.09 -18.60
CA GLY A 418 -6.44 -3.02 -18.50
C GLY A 418 -5.88 -1.63 -18.76
N VAL A 419 -6.39 -0.95 -19.79
CA VAL A 419 -5.99 0.42 -20.15
C VAL A 419 -6.39 1.42 -19.06
N LEU A 420 -7.64 1.41 -18.61
CA LEU A 420 -8.12 2.30 -17.56
C LEU A 420 -7.39 2.07 -16.22
N SER A 421 -7.07 0.82 -15.87
CA SER A 421 -6.24 0.50 -14.70
C SER A 421 -4.85 1.13 -14.80
N THR A 422 -4.23 1.07 -15.99
CA THR A 422 -2.90 1.65 -16.25
C THR A 422 -2.95 3.18 -16.22
N ILE A 423 -3.99 3.80 -16.79
CA ILE A 423 -4.21 5.26 -16.75
C ILE A 423 -4.41 5.72 -15.30
N ALA A 424 -5.26 5.04 -14.52
CA ALA A 424 -5.47 5.36 -13.12
C ALA A 424 -4.15 5.32 -12.33
N PHE A 425 -3.37 4.25 -12.49
CA PHE A 425 -2.04 4.16 -11.88
C PHE A 425 -1.13 5.32 -12.28
N GLY A 426 -1.04 5.63 -13.59
CA GLY A 426 -0.21 6.73 -14.09
C GLY A 426 -0.60 8.09 -13.50
N LEU A 427 -1.90 8.35 -13.36
CA LEU A 427 -2.44 9.56 -12.74
C LEU A 427 -2.12 9.63 -11.24
N PHE A 428 -2.27 8.53 -10.50
CA PHE A 428 -1.90 8.47 -9.08
C PHE A 428 -0.40 8.64 -8.86
N PHE A 429 0.43 8.00 -9.68
CA PHE A 429 1.88 8.13 -9.61
C PHE A 429 2.32 9.56 -9.94
N LEU A 430 1.76 10.16 -10.99
CA LEU A 430 2.00 11.56 -11.33
C LEU A 430 1.59 12.49 -10.19
N SER A 431 0.46 12.23 -9.53
CA SER A 431 0.02 13.00 -8.37
C SER A 431 1.03 12.95 -7.22
N ALA A 432 1.55 11.76 -6.89
CA ALA A 432 2.52 11.60 -5.81
C ALA A 432 3.86 12.31 -6.11
N VAL A 433 4.35 12.21 -7.34
CA VAL A 433 5.58 12.91 -7.78
C VAL A 433 5.38 14.42 -7.83
N ALA A 434 4.25 14.89 -8.36
CA ALA A 434 3.93 16.32 -8.44
C ALA A 434 3.72 16.93 -7.04
N SER A 435 3.06 16.20 -6.13
CA SER A 435 2.89 16.60 -4.72
C SER A 435 4.26 16.81 -4.06
N ARG A 436 5.17 15.84 -4.18
CA ARG A 436 6.54 15.98 -3.68
C ARG A 436 7.25 17.19 -4.32
N GLY A 437 7.17 17.33 -5.64
CA GLY A 437 7.81 18.41 -6.37
C GLY A 437 7.28 19.80 -6.00
N ALA A 438 6.01 19.91 -5.61
CA ALA A 438 5.40 21.12 -5.10
C ALA A 438 5.93 21.45 -3.70
N VAL A 439 5.97 20.46 -2.80
CA VAL A 439 6.43 20.65 -1.42
C VAL A 439 7.91 21.02 -1.35
N LEU A 440 8.75 20.38 -2.17
CA LEU A 440 10.18 20.73 -2.31
C LEU A 440 10.41 22.18 -2.78
N ARG A 441 9.47 22.73 -3.55
CA ARG A 441 9.50 24.11 -4.06
C ARG A 441 8.66 25.07 -3.20
N GLY A 442 8.22 24.62 -2.02
CA GLY A 442 7.39 25.40 -1.09
C GLY A 442 8.06 26.73 -0.70
N PRO A 443 7.26 27.74 -0.32
CA PRO A 443 7.75 29.10 -0.16
C PRO A 443 8.72 29.20 1.03
N THR A 444 9.94 29.68 0.77
CA THR A 444 10.72 30.38 1.80
C THR A 444 10.08 31.76 2.04
N PRO A 445 10.09 32.27 3.29
CA PRO A 445 9.41 33.52 3.66
C PRO A 445 9.87 34.77 2.88
N SER A 446 10.98 34.70 2.14
CA SER A 446 11.51 35.79 1.32
C SER A 446 11.10 35.77 -0.16
N ASN A 447 10.46 34.70 -0.66
CA ASN A 447 10.22 34.51 -2.10
C ASN A 447 8.74 34.29 -2.44
N GLU A 448 7.89 35.03 -1.72
CA GLU A 448 6.46 34.80 -1.53
C GLU A 448 5.55 34.85 -2.78
N ARG A 449 6.07 35.03 -4.01
CA ARG A 449 5.22 35.13 -5.20
C ARG A 449 5.78 34.46 -6.46
N ARG A 450 5.11 33.38 -6.87
CA ARG A 450 4.79 33.03 -8.28
C ARG A 450 5.88 32.41 -9.15
N SER A 451 6.52 31.32 -8.74
CA SER A 451 7.02 30.41 -9.77
C SER A 451 5.82 29.69 -10.42
N LEU A 452 5.60 29.93 -11.70
CA LEU A 452 4.56 29.24 -12.48
C LEU A 452 4.69 27.71 -12.36
N ALA A 453 5.93 27.20 -12.25
CA ALA A 453 6.20 25.79 -12.01
C ALA A 453 5.62 25.28 -10.69
N PHE A 454 5.68 26.05 -9.61
CA PHE A 454 5.09 25.68 -8.32
C PHE A 454 3.57 25.57 -8.42
N GLN A 455 2.90 26.52 -9.08
CA GLN A 455 1.44 26.46 -9.30
C GLN A 455 1.04 25.30 -10.20
N LEU A 456 1.80 25.03 -11.27
CA LEU A 456 1.56 23.89 -12.16
C LEU A 456 1.69 22.55 -11.43
N LEU A 457 2.72 22.37 -10.59
CA LEU A 457 2.91 21.14 -9.83
C LEU A 457 1.78 20.92 -8.82
N ARG A 458 1.34 21.98 -8.16
CA ARG A 458 0.18 21.98 -7.25
C ARG A 458 -1.10 21.57 -7.95
N ALA A 459 -1.40 22.20 -9.09
CA ALA A 459 -2.58 21.87 -9.89
C ALA A 459 -2.49 20.44 -10.45
N ALA A 460 -1.33 20.03 -10.97
CA ALA A 460 -1.10 18.69 -11.49
C ALA A 460 -1.30 17.63 -10.40
N ALA A 461 -0.81 17.86 -9.17
CA ALA A 461 -0.98 16.94 -8.05
C ALA A 461 -2.47 16.68 -7.74
N VAL A 462 -3.28 17.73 -7.70
CA VAL A 462 -4.72 17.63 -7.39
C VAL A 462 -5.52 17.08 -8.57
N VAL A 463 -5.31 17.61 -9.79
CA VAL A 463 -6.06 17.18 -10.99
C VAL A 463 -5.75 15.73 -11.34
N ALA A 464 -4.48 15.32 -11.30
CA ALA A 464 -4.11 13.94 -11.56
C ALA A 464 -4.71 12.99 -10.50
N ARG A 465 -4.74 13.39 -9.23
CA ARG A 465 -5.40 12.62 -8.17
C ARG A 465 -6.89 12.43 -8.44
N LEU A 466 -7.62 13.53 -8.62
CA LEU A 466 -9.06 13.50 -8.85
C LEU A 466 -9.40 12.72 -10.13
N GLY A 467 -8.63 12.91 -11.20
CA GLY A 467 -8.73 12.13 -12.42
C GLY A 467 -8.49 10.64 -12.19
N GLY A 468 -7.43 10.28 -11.46
CA GLY A 468 -7.12 8.89 -11.11
C GLY A 468 -8.24 8.23 -10.30
N ARG A 469 -8.83 8.97 -9.35
CA ARG A 469 -9.98 8.53 -8.55
C ARG A 469 -11.21 8.27 -9.44
N VAL A 470 -11.56 9.19 -10.32
CA VAL A 470 -12.71 9.04 -11.24
C VAL A 470 -12.50 7.85 -12.17
N VAL A 471 -11.31 7.71 -12.76
CA VAL A 471 -10.99 6.58 -13.65
C VAL A 471 -11.06 5.27 -12.88
N ALA A 472 -10.50 5.19 -11.66
CA ALA A 472 -10.54 3.97 -10.86
C ALA A 472 -11.98 3.57 -10.47
N VAL A 473 -12.82 4.52 -10.03
CA VAL A 473 -14.23 4.25 -9.71
C VAL A 473 -14.99 3.78 -10.95
N ALA A 474 -14.80 4.46 -12.09
CA ALA A 474 -15.42 4.07 -13.35
C ALA A 474 -14.95 2.66 -13.79
N ASN A 475 -13.66 2.35 -13.63
CA ASN A 475 -13.10 1.06 -14.01
C ASN A 475 -13.54 -0.08 -13.09
N ALA A 476 -13.68 0.18 -11.79
CA ALA A 476 -14.23 -0.77 -10.82
C ALA A 476 -15.71 -1.08 -11.10
N ALA A 477 -16.50 -0.04 -11.44
CA ALA A 477 -17.87 -0.24 -11.89
C ALA A 477 -17.91 -1.01 -13.22
N TRP A 478 -17.02 -0.68 -14.15
CA TRP A 478 -16.94 -1.31 -15.47
C TRP A 478 -16.72 -2.81 -15.36
N ILE A 479 -15.72 -3.28 -14.59
CA ILE A 479 -15.43 -4.72 -14.51
C ILE A 479 -16.60 -5.52 -13.91
N VAL A 480 -17.32 -4.96 -12.93
CA VAL A 480 -18.51 -5.60 -12.36
C VAL A 480 -19.66 -5.61 -13.37
N LEU A 481 -19.94 -4.48 -14.02
CA LEU A 481 -21.02 -4.37 -15.00
C LEU A 481 -20.77 -5.22 -16.24
N SER A 482 -19.53 -5.24 -16.75
CA SER A 482 -19.16 -6.07 -17.90
C SER A 482 -19.30 -7.55 -17.56
N SER A 483 -18.89 -7.99 -16.36
CA SER A 483 -19.13 -9.36 -15.92
C SER A 483 -20.62 -9.68 -15.80
N LEU A 484 -21.46 -8.77 -15.30
CA LEU A 484 -22.91 -8.99 -15.25
C LEU A 484 -23.53 -9.07 -16.65
N TRP A 485 -23.11 -8.21 -17.58
CA TRP A 485 -23.56 -8.23 -18.96
C TRP A 485 -23.17 -9.52 -19.69
N GLU A 486 -21.97 -10.06 -19.42
CA GLU A 486 -21.55 -11.38 -19.90
C GLU A 486 -22.48 -12.49 -19.40
N LEU A 487 -22.85 -12.45 -18.12
CA LEU A 487 -23.65 -13.50 -17.47
C LEU A 487 -25.11 -13.51 -17.94
N VAL A 488 -25.67 -12.33 -18.20
CA VAL A 488 -27.03 -12.19 -18.72
C VAL A 488 -27.09 -12.56 -20.21
N GLY A 489 -25.96 -12.50 -20.93
CA GLY A 489 -25.85 -12.75 -22.38
C GLY A 489 -25.96 -11.48 -23.23
N PHE A 490 -25.75 -10.30 -22.64
CA PHE A 490 -25.92 -9.02 -23.34
C PHE A 490 -24.96 -8.90 -24.54
N PHE A 491 -23.78 -9.53 -24.41
CA PHE A 491 -22.79 -9.63 -25.46
C PHE A 491 -23.09 -10.71 -26.52
N ASP A 492 -24.21 -11.43 -26.42
CA ASP A 492 -24.59 -12.46 -27.40
C ASP A 492 -25.43 -11.79 -28.49
N ASN A 493 -24.75 -11.04 -29.36
CA ASN A 493 -25.35 -10.36 -30.48
C ASN A 493 -24.36 -10.27 -31.64
N CYS A 494 -24.88 -10.06 -32.85
CA CYS A 494 -24.09 -9.98 -34.07
C CYS A 494 -22.91 -8.98 -33.98
N TRP A 495 -23.11 -7.82 -33.34
CA TRP A 495 -22.07 -6.79 -33.21
C TRP A 495 -20.88 -7.28 -32.38
N CYS A 496 -21.17 -7.90 -31.24
CA CYS A 496 -20.18 -8.45 -30.32
C CYS A 496 -19.49 -9.70 -30.88
N GLU A 497 -20.25 -10.67 -31.38
CA GLU A 497 -19.72 -11.94 -31.91
C GLU A 497 -18.98 -11.74 -33.24
N GLY A 498 -19.43 -10.81 -34.07
CA GLY A 498 -18.80 -10.48 -35.35
C GLY A 498 -17.48 -9.72 -35.21
N THR A 499 -17.09 -9.34 -33.98
CA THR A 499 -15.90 -8.52 -33.68
C THR A 499 -15.87 -7.20 -34.45
N GLN A 500 -17.03 -6.54 -34.50
CA GLN A 500 -17.20 -5.28 -35.24
C GLN A 500 -16.32 -4.15 -34.71
N LEU A 501 -15.87 -4.21 -33.46
CA LEU A 501 -14.95 -3.23 -32.89
C LEU A 501 -13.59 -3.20 -33.61
N SER A 502 -13.07 -4.33 -34.08
CA SER A 502 -11.81 -4.37 -34.86
C SER A 502 -12.03 -4.34 -36.37
N TRP A 503 -13.08 -4.98 -36.88
CA TRP A 503 -13.25 -5.18 -38.32
C TRP A 503 -14.23 -4.23 -39.00
N GLY A 504 -15.01 -3.45 -38.24
CA GLY A 504 -16.02 -2.53 -38.78
C GLY A 504 -16.97 -3.27 -39.73
N ASP A 505 -17.18 -2.72 -40.92
CA ASP A 505 -18.09 -3.29 -41.92
C ASP A 505 -17.63 -4.63 -42.50
N ARG A 506 -16.36 -5.01 -42.27
CA ARG A 506 -15.80 -6.31 -42.68
C ARG A 506 -16.00 -7.40 -41.63
N ALA A 507 -16.71 -7.09 -40.54
CA ALA A 507 -17.05 -8.04 -39.50
C ALA A 507 -17.91 -9.19 -40.03
N TRP A 508 -17.69 -10.37 -39.47
CA TRP A 508 -18.40 -11.58 -39.86
C TRP A 508 -18.57 -12.52 -38.68
N VAL A 509 -19.65 -13.30 -38.67
CA VAL A 509 -19.99 -14.26 -37.63
C VAL A 509 -19.78 -15.68 -38.15
N ALA A 510 -19.11 -16.53 -37.37
CA ALA A 510 -18.90 -17.92 -37.71
C ALA A 510 -20.19 -18.74 -37.48
N LEU A 511 -20.71 -19.39 -38.53
CA LEU A 511 -21.94 -20.21 -38.45
C LEU A 511 -21.71 -21.70 -38.74
N PHE A 512 -20.69 -22.04 -39.53
CA PHE A 512 -20.55 -23.36 -40.14
C PHE A 512 -19.27 -24.09 -39.73
N LYS A 513 -18.76 -23.84 -38.51
CA LYS A 513 -17.58 -24.56 -38.02
C LYS A 513 -18.00 -25.87 -37.37
N ASN A 514 -17.29 -26.95 -37.71
CA ASN A 514 -17.49 -28.24 -37.05
C ASN A 514 -16.89 -28.20 -35.63
N THR A 515 -17.43 -29.00 -34.71
CA THR A 515 -17.00 -29.03 -33.29
C THR A 515 -15.53 -29.41 -33.13
N ILE A 516 -15.01 -30.28 -34.01
CA ILE A 516 -13.60 -30.68 -34.05
C ILE A 516 -12.70 -29.49 -34.40
N GLU A 517 -13.09 -28.69 -35.40
CA GLU A 517 -12.30 -27.52 -35.80
C GLU A 517 -12.31 -26.45 -34.70
N LEU A 518 -13.46 -26.17 -34.09
CA LEU A 518 -13.58 -25.25 -32.95
C LEU A 518 -12.66 -25.66 -31.80
N LYS A 519 -12.61 -26.97 -31.50
CA LYS A 519 -11.73 -27.53 -30.49
C LYS A 519 -10.25 -27.27 -30.81
N ASP A 520 -9.82 -27.56 -32.03
CA ASP A 520 -8.42 -27.39 -32.44
C ASP A 520 -7.99 -25.92 -32.43
N TYR A 521 -8.85 -25.00 -32.84
CA TYR A 521 -8.58 -23.56 -32.80
C TYR A 521 -8.50 -23.01 -31.37
N ALA A 522 -9.39 -23.46 -30.48
CA ALA A 522 -9.46 -22.95 -29.11
C ALA A 522 -8.34 -23.49 -28.21
N THR A 523 -7.93 -24.76 -28.40
CA THR A 523 -7.03 -25.49 -27.50
C THR A 523 -5.76 -24.72 -27.16
N ALA A 524 -5.04 -24.23 -28.17
CA ALA A 524 -3.77 -23.53 -27.96
C ALA A 524 -3.95 -22.21 -27.20
N SER A 525 -5.00 -21.44 -27.55
CA SER A 525 -5.27 -20.15 -26.91
C SER A 525 -5.73 -20.29 -25.47
N TRP A 526 -6.59 -21.27 -25.18
CA TRP A 526 -7.07 -21.54 -23.83
C TRP A 526 -5.94 -22.06 -22.95
N ALA A 527 -5.16 -23.01 -23.46
CA ALA A 527 -4.01 -23.54 -22.73
C ALA A 527 -2.97 -22.45 -22.46
N GLY A 528 -2.66 -21.61 -23.46
CA GLY A 528 -1.76 -20.47 -23.31
C GLY A 528 -2.24 -19.46 -22.27
N GLY A 529 -3.53 -19.07 -22.31
CA GLY A 529 -4.10 -18.14 -21.33
C GLY A 529 -4.12 -18.68 -19.91
N VAL A 530 -4.51 -19.95 -19.73
CA VAL A 530 -4.48 -20.61 -18.41
C VAL A 530 -3.05 -20.73 -17.89
N PHE A 531 -2.10 -21.13 -18.73
CA PHE A 531 -0.69 -21.20 -18.37
C PHE A 531 -0.13 -19.84 -17.95
N MET A 532 -0.37 -18.80 -18.76
CA MET A 532 0.07 -17.44 -18.49
C MET A 532 -0.44 -16.95 -17.14
N THR A 533 -1.71 -17.18 -16.85
CA THR A 533 -2.36 -16.78 -15.59
C THR A 533 -1.81 -17.55 -14.40
N SER A 534 -1.69 -18.88 -14.52
CA SER A 534 -1.10 -19.73 -13.49
C SER A 534 0.32 -19.31 -13.15
N PHE A 535 1.12 -19.03 -14.20
CA PHE A 535 2.49 -18.55 -14.08
C PHE A 535 2.52 -17.19 -13.37
N VAL A 536 1.67 -16.25 -13.77
CA VAL A 536 1.60 -14.91 -13.15
C VAL A 536 1.23 -15.03 -11.67
N MET A 537 0.24 -15.86 -11.32
CA MET A 537 -0.13 -16.11 -9.92
C MET A 537 1.05 -16.68 -9.11
N ALA A 538 1.67 -17.75 -9.59
CA ALA A 538 2.75 -18.45 -8.90
C ALA A 538 4.01 -17.58 -8.78
N ALA A 539 4.42 -16.92 -9.86
CA ALA A 539 5.59 -16.05 -9.89
C ALA A 539 5.39 -14.82 -8.98
N SER A 540 4.22 -14.19 -9.04
CA SER A 540 3.93 -13.01 -8.21
C SER A 540 3.92 -13.37 -6.73
N TYR A 541 3.25 -14.47 -6.35
CA TYR A 541 3.26 -14.92 -4.96
C TYR A 541 4.67 -15.33 -4.50
N GLY A 542 5.44 -16.02 -5.34
CA GLY A 542 6.84 -16.34 -5.06
C GLY A 542 7.67 -15.08 -4.78
N VAL A 543 7.52 -14.04 -5.61
CA VAL A 543 8.19 -12.75 -5.41
C VAL A 543 7.72 -12.05 -4.14
N PHE A 544 6.43 -12.14 -3.77
CA PHE A 544 5.91 -11.53 -2.56
C PHE A 544 6.29 -12.26 -1.27
N TRP A 545 6.56 -13.57 -1.37
CA TRP A 545 6.93 -14.42 -0.26
C TRP A 545 8.43 -14.38 0.08
N LEU A 546 9.29 -14.33 -0.94
CA LEU A 546 10.75 -14.22 -0.77
C LEU A 546 11.17 -12.93 -0.06
#